data_AF-A0A3M1M4E3-F1
#
_entry.id   AF-A0A3M1M4E3-F1
#
_cell.length_a   1.000
_cell.length_b   1.000
_cell.length_c   1.000
_cell.angle_alpha   90.00
_cell.angle_beta   90.00
_cell.angle_gamma   90.00
#
_symmetry.space_group_name_H-M   'P 1'
#
loop_
_entity.id
_entity.type
_entity.pdbx_description
1 polymer ?
#
loop_
_entity_poly.entity_id
_entity_poly.type
_entity_poly.pdbx_seq_one_letter_code
_entity_poly.pdbx_strand_id
1 'polypeptide(L)'
;MKSSVAGPLFGTRVESEPGMHDEPSPFSRAMRVMVVLFALTAVGIVWFWLVEGWSLIDAAYMTVITLTTVGYREVRPLTLQSQVFLMFYLIGGLGVFLFSVVELGEMIVRAELTGWLRRREMTTALKSMHEHYIVCGFGRMGRSICQQLSRHGLPLVVVDHDDQAVSECEQQGWLCVRGDATDDRVLMEAGIDRARGLAVVLDSDADNLYTVLSARLLSPGLQIIARATDQTSARKMERAGADRVVCLYAAGARTMAQFMINPRVEDFFEVVSSAGAAMDLAELRIAPESKYAGKVLKETDFRQRGVVIVAIRRSSGELEIPPSANSRIEVGDRLIALGDAQAISDFLAHEKSASAI
;
A
#
# COMPACT_ATOMS: atom_id res chain seq x y z
N MET A 1 -21.91 33.00 -11.79
CA MET A 1 -21.17 32.21 -12.80
C MET A 1 -20.45 31.09 -12.05
N LYS A 2 -20.70 29.84 -12.45
CA LYS A 2 -20.39 28.61 -11.70
C LYS A 2 -18.88 28.35 -11.63
N SER A 3 -18.33 28.18 -10.43
CA SER A 3 -17.01 27.58 -10.18
C SER A 3 -17.18 26.08 -9.93
N SER A 4 -16.68 25.27 -10.86
CA SER A 4 -16.64 23.81 -10.76
C SER A 4 -15.49 23.40 -9.85
N VAL A 5 -15.79 22.95 -8.63
CA VAL A 5 -14.84 22.30 -7.73
C VAL A 5 -14.95 20.80 -7.95
N ALA A 6 -13.86 20.19 -8.43
CA ALA A 6 -13.73 18.75 -8.58
C ALA A 6 -13.72 18.07 -7.19
N GLY A 7 -14.62 17.12 -6.98
CA GLY A 7 -14.68 16.30 -5.77
C GLY A 7 -13.62 15.18 -5.77
N PRO A 8 -13.34 14.59 -4.60
CA PRO A 8 -12.32 13.56 -4.44
C PRO A 8 -12.72 12.26 -5.15
N LEU A 9 -11.81 11.75 -5.99
CA LEU A 9 -11.89 10.47 -6.69
C LEU A 9 -11.56 9.30 -5.75
N PHE A 10 -12.37 9.08 -4.71
CA PHE A 10 -12.30 7.82 -3.95
C PHE A 10 -13.70 7.40 -3.46
N GLY A 11 -14.17 6.25 -3.96
CA GLY A 11 -15.25 5.47 -3.36
C GLY A 11 -16.65 5.65 -3.96
N THR A 12 -16.86 5.19 -5.18
CA THR A 12 -18.21 4.77 -5.61
C THR A 12 -18.30 3.24 -5.56
N ARG A 13 -19.34 2.79 -4.86
CA ARG A 13 -19.82 1.41 -4.70
C ARG A 13 -19.49 0.51 -5.90
N VAL A 14 -18.92 -0.64 -5.61
CA VAL A 14 -18.95 -1.81 -6.50
C VAL A 14 -20.40 -2.26 -6.60
N GLU A 15 -21.10 -1.78 -7.63
CA GLU A 15 -22.28 -2.46 -8.14
C GLU A 15 -21.79 -3.78 -8.75
N SER A 16 -22.29 -4.89 -8.23
CA SER A 16 -22.04 -6.23 -8.76
C SER A 16 -22.71 -6.36 -10.13
N GLU A 17 -21.96 -6.13 -11.21
CA GLU A 17 -22.39 -6.48 -12.56
C GLU A 17 -22.52 -8.01 -12.71
N PRO A 18 -23.56 -8.50 -13.41
CA PRO A 18 -23.80 -9.92 -13.61
C PRO A 18 -22.96 -10.47 -14.79
N GLY A 19 -22.26 -11.58 -14.55
CA GLY A 19 -21.81 -12.49 -15.61
C GLY A 19 -20.49 -12.14 -16.30
N MET A 20 -19.40 -12.03 -15.55
CA MET A 20 -18.05 -12.09 -16.11
C MET A 20 -17.81 -13.51 -16.65
N HIS A 21 -17.88 -13.69 -17.97
CA HIS A 21 -17.23 -14.83 -18.59
C HIS A 21 -15.77 -14.81 -18.16
N ASP A 22 -15.28 -15.92 -17.59
CA ASP A 22 -13.88 -16.11 -17.20
C ASP A 22 -12.97 -15.83 -18.40
N GLU A 23 -12.51 -14.59 -18.52
CA GLU A 23 -11.43 -14.20 -19.42
C GLU A 23 -10.21 -15.02 -18.97
N PRO A 24 -9.69 -15.92 -19.84
CA PRO A 24 -8.61 -16.80 -19.47
C PRO A 24 -7.38 -15.98 -19.07
N SER A 25 -6.85 -16.25 -17.88
CA SER A 25 -5.67 -15.57 -17.34
C SER A 25 -4.54 -15.50 -18.38
N PRO A 26 -3.71 -14.43 -18.41
CA PRO A 26 -2.65 -14.27 -19.42
C PRO A 26 -1.71 -15.49 -19.48
N PHE A 27 -1.49 -16.14 -18.34
CA PHE A 27 -0.74 -17.39 -18.26
C PHE A 27 -1.43 -18.56 -18.99
N SER A 28 -2.74 -18.72 -18.84
CA SER A 28 -3.51 -19.76 -19.54
C SER A 28 -3.60 -19.53 -21.05
N ARG A 29 -3.60 -18.25 -21.49
CA ARG A 29 -3.52 -17.88 -22.91
C ARG A 29 -2.18 -18.30 -23.52
N ALA A 30 -1.07 -17.91 -22.90
CA ALA A 30 0.27 -18.27 -23.34
C ALA A 30 0.47 -19.80 -23.41
N MET A 31 -0.03 -20.53 -22.40
CA MET A 31 0.00 -21.99 -22.38
C MET A 31 -0.73 -22.60 -23.59
N ARG A 32 -1.93 -22.10 -23.93
CA ARG A 32 -2.68 -22.58 -25.11
C ARG A 32 -1.92 -22.34 -26.41
N VAL A 33 -1.31 -21.16 -26.58
CA VAL A 33 -0.52 -20.83 -27.77
C VAL A 33 0.68 -21.77 -27.91
N MET A 34 1.42 -22.02 -26.81
CA MET A 34 2.54 -22.96 -26.83
C MET A 34 2.10 -24.38 -27.18
N VAL A 35 0.98 -24.85 -26.63
CA VAL A 35 0.43 -26.18 -26.92
C VAL A 35 0.05 -26.30 -28.40
N VAL A 36 -0.59 -25.28 -28.97
CA VAL A 36 -0.98 -25.26 -30.39
C VAL A 36 0.24 -25.26 -31.30
N LEU A 37 1.26 -24.44 -31.02
CA LEU A 37 2.53 -24.44 -31.78
C LEU A 37 3.27 -25.78 -31.67
N PHE A 38 3.29 -26.38 -30.49
CA PHE A 38 3.89 -27.70 -30.30
C PHE A 38 3.14 -28.78 -31.09
N ALA A 39 1.82 -28.79 -31.04
CA ALA A 39 1.01 -29.71 -31.82
C ALA A 39 1.24 -29.53 -33.33
N LEU A 40 1.30 -28.29 -33.81
CA LEU A 40 1.54 -27.97 -35.21
C LEU A 40 2.92 -28.44 -35.69
N THR A 41 3.96 -28.24 -34.89
CA THR A 41 5.32 -28.73 -35.21
C THR A 41 5.40 -30.25 -35.12
N ALA A 42 4.74 -30.88 -34.15
CA ALA A 42 4.67 -32.33 -34.04
C ALA A 42 3.98 -32.98 -35.27
N VAL A 43 2.91 -32.38 -35.80
CA VAL A 43 2.23 -32.88 -37.02
C VAL A 43 3.18 -32.90 -38.21
N GLY A 44 3.97 -31.83 -38.42
CA GLY A 44 4.97 -31.79 -39.48
C GLY A 44 6.06 -32.84 -39.29
N ILE A 45 6.60 -32.97 -38.07
CA ILE A 45 7.64 -33.95 -37.73
C ILE A 45 7.15 -35.38 -37.99
N VAL A 46 5.96 -35.71 -37.51
CA VAL A 46 5.38 -37.06 -37.66
C VAL A 46 5.13 -37.39 -39.13
N TRP A 47 4.68 -36.43 -39.94
CA TRP A 47 4.48 -36.64 -41.37
C TRP A 47 5.79 -37.01 -42.07
N PHE A 48 6.83 -36.18 -41.94
CA PHE A 48 8.12 -36.43 -42.60
C PHE A 48 8.85 -37.65 -42.03
N TRP A 49 8.62 -38.00 -40.77
CA TRP A 49 9.19 -39.20 -40.17
C TRP A 49 8.52 -40.49 -40.67
N LEU A 50 7.18 -40.54 -40.69
CA LEU A 50 6.45 -41.77 -41.02
C LEU A 50 6.22 -41.96 -42.51
N VAL A 51 5.90 -40.88 -43.25
CA VAL A 51 5.53 -40.97 -44.67
C VAL A 51 6.77 -40.95 -45.56
N GLU A 52 7.74 -40.08 -45.24
CA GLU A 52 8.97 -39.94 -46.03
C GLU A 52 10.14 -40.78 -45.48
N GLY A 53 10.01 -41.33 -44.27
CA GLY A 53 11.06 -42.16 -43.65
C GLY A 53 12.33 -41.37 -43.28
N TRP A 54 12.23 -40.05 -43.13
CA TRP A 54 13.38 -39.21 -42.79
C TRP A 54 13.82 -39.43 -41.34
N SER A 55 15.05 -39.05 -41.02
CA SER A 55 15.47 -39.03 -39.62
C SER A 55 14.65 -38.01 -38.82
N LEU A 56 14.47 -38.23 -37.52
CA LEU A 56 13.72 -37.31 -36.66
C LEU A 56 14.28 -35.87 -36.70
N ILE A 57 15.60 -35.75 -36.83
CA ILE A 57 16.30 -34.47 -36.93
C ILE A 57 16.00 -33.80 -38.28
N ASP A 58 16.06 -34.53 -39.39
CA ASP A 58 15.74 -34.00 -40.72
C ASP A 58 14.27 -33.54 -40.81
N ALA A 59 13.36 -34.33 -40.24
CA ALA A 59 11.93 -34.03 -40.17
C ALA A 59 11.63 -32.77 -39.33
N ALA A 60 12.26 -32.65 -38.15
CA ALA A 60 12.16 -31.46 -37.31
C ALA A 60 12.75 -30.22 -37.98
N TYR A 61 13.93 -30.36 -38.58
CA TYR A 61 14.58 -29.28 -39.30
C TYR A 61 13.71 -28.78 -40.46
N MET A 62 13.19 -29.68 -41.30
CA MET A 62 12.29 -29.33 -42.40
C MET A 62 11.02 -28.61 -41.92
N THR A 63 10.42 -29.11 -40.84
CA THR A 63 9.19 -28.53 -40.28
C THR A 63 9.43 -27.10 -39.77
N VAL A 64 10.53 -26.87 -39.05
CA VAL A 64 10.86 -25.55 -38.49
C VAL A 64 11.17 -24.53 -39.58
N ILE A 65 12.01 -24.87 -40.58
CA ILE A 65 12.35 -23.92 -41.67
C ILE A 65 11.14 -23.58 -42.55
N THR A 66 10.20 -24.50 -42.66
CA THR A 66 8.95 -24.32 -43.40
C THR A 66 8.02 -23.38 -42.63
N LEU A 67 7.80 -23.64 -41.33
CA LEU A 67 6.86 -22.90 -40.51
C LEU A 67 7.33 -21.47 -40.21
N THR A 68 8.65 -21.28 -40.05
CA THR A 68 9.26 -19.97 -39.82
C THR A 68 9.40 -19.12 -41.08
N THR A 69 8.88 -19.58 -42.22
CA THR A 69 8.94 -18.88 -43.53
C THR A 69 10.34 -18.66 -44.10
N VAL A 70 11.37 -19.34 -43.57
CA VAL A 70 12.74 -19.25 -44.10
C VAL A 70 12.84 -19.92 -45.47
N GLY A 71 12.25 -21.11 -45.62
CA GLY A 71 11.98 -21.73 -46.93
C GLY A 71 13.18 -21.87 -47.87
N TYR A 72 14.38 -22.17 -47.36
CA TYR A 72 15.61 -22.17 -48.16
C TYR A 72 15.63 -23.23 -49.28
N ARG A 73 15.57 -24.51 -48.91
CA ARG A 73 15.45 -25.65 -49.82
C ARG A 73 14.96 -26.87 -49.04
N GLU A 74 14.31 -27.80 -49.73
CA GLU A 74 13.98 -29.12 -49.21
C GLU A 74 15.23 -29.83 -48.70
N VAL A 75 15.17 -30.38 -47.47
CA VAL A 75 16.29 -31.11 -46.83
C VAL A 75 16.63 -32.36 -47.63
N ARG A 76 15.60 -33.04 -48.14
CA ARG A 76 15.66 -34.23 -48.99
C ARG A 76 14.54 -34.14 -50.04
N PRO A 77 14.66 -34.83 -51.19
CA PRO A 77 13.64 -34.78 -52.24
C PRO A 77 12.29 -35.27 -51.72
N LEU A 78 11.23 -34.48 -51.97
CA LEU A 78 9.86 -34.79 -51.54
C LEU A 78 9.10 -35.66 -52.54
N THR A 79 8.24 -36.56 -52.04
CA THR A 79 7.25 -37.24 -52.88
C THR A 79 6.06 -36.34 -53.22
N LEU A 80 5.29 -36.69 -54.26
CA LEU A 80 4.08 -35.96 -54.66
C LEU A 80 3.08 -35.80 -53.51
N GLN A 81 2.92 -36.83 -52.67
CA GLN A 81 2.01 -36.79 -51.52
C GLN A 81 2.47 -35.79 -50.47
N SER A 82 3.76 -35.73 -50.18
CA SER A 82 4.32 -34.77 -49.22
C SER A 82 4.36 -33.34 -49.76
N GLN A 83 4.48 -33.15 -51.08
CA GLN A 83 4.30 -31.83 -51.70
C GLN A 83 2.88 -31.30 -51.48
N VAL A 84 1.86 -32.14 -51.72
CA VAL A 84 0.46 -31.76 -51.48
C VAL A 84 0.21 -31.49 -49.99
N PHE A 85 0.72 -32.34 -49.10
CA PHE A 85 0.68 -32.08 -47.65
C PHE A 85 1.33 -30.74 -47.30
N LEU A 86 2.52 -30.47 -47.83
CA LEU A 86 3.26 -29.24 -47.56
C LEU A 86 2.47 -28.00 -47.98
N MET A 87 1.74 -28.05 -49.11
CA MET A 87 0.86 -26.95 -49.54
C MET A 87 -0.23 -26.65 -48.50
N PHE A 88 -0.95 -27.67 -48.02
CA PHE A 88 -1.99 -27.50 -47.00
C PHE A 88 -1.41 -27.13 -45.63
N TYR A 89 -0.29 -27.74 -45.26
CA TYR A 89 0.44 -27.48 -44.02
C TYR A 89 0.93 -26.03 -43.97
N LEU A 90 1.41 -25.48 -45.08
CA LEU A 90 1.80 -24.07 -45.16
C LEU A 90 0.60 -23.14 -45.05
N ILE A 91 -0.50 -23.40 -45.77
CA ILE A 91 -1.70 -22.54 -45.72
C ILE A 91 -2.28 -22.47 -44.31
N GLY A 92 -2.44 -23.61 -43.64
CA GLY A 92 -2.99 -23.66 -42.29
C GLY A 92 -1.98 -23.28 -41.20
N GLY A 93 -0.78 -23.84 -41.29
CA GLY A 93 0.25 -23.70 -40.27
C GLY A 93 0.83 -22.30 -40.19
N LEU A 94 1.00 -21.60 -41.32
CA LEU A 94 1.54 -20.24 -41.33
C LEU A 94 0.61 -19.26 -40.59
N GLY A 95 -0.71 -19.36 -40.80
CA GLY A 95 -1.67 -18.49 -40.12
C GLY A 95 -1.62 -18.68 -38.60
N VAL A 96 -1.58 -19.93 -38.14
CA VAL A 96 -1.46 -20.27 -36.72
C VAL A 96 -0.12 -19.80 -36.14
N PHE A 97 0.98 -19.95 -36.89
CA PHE A 97 2.30 -19.49 -36.47
C PHE A 97 2.36 -17.97 -36.34
N LEU A 98 1.90 -17.21 -37.34
CA LEU A 98 1.89 -15.75 -37.30
C LEU A 98 1.00 -15.22 -36.18
N PHE A 99 -0.20 -15.80 -36.00
CA PHE A 99 -1.08 -15.45 -34.89
C PHE A 99 -0.40 -15.67 -33.52
N SER A 100 0.29 -16.80 -33.38
CA SER A 100 1.02 -17.12 -32.15
C SER A 100 2.15 -16.15 -31.84
N VAL A 101 2.90 -15.70 -32.87
CA VAL A 101 3.96 -14.70 -32.72
C VAL A 101 3.39 -13.35 -32.28
N VAL A 102 2.26 -12.92 -32.87
CA VAL A 102 1.57 -11.67 -32.47
C VAL A 102 1.09 -11.74 -31.02
N GLU A 103 0.43 -12.84 -30.64
CA GLU A 103 -0.11 -13.03 -29.29
C GLU A 103 1.01 -13.07 -28.21
N LEU A 104 2.12 -13.77 -28.49
CA LEU A 104 3.29 -13.76 -27.60
C LEU A 104 3.95 -12.37 -27.53
N GLY A 105 4.00 -11.66 -28.67
CA GLY A 105 4.50 -10.28 -28.74
C GLY A 105 3.64 -9.32 -27.90
N GLU A 106 2.31 -9.42 -27.99
CA GLU A 106 1.40 -8.63 -27.17
C GLU A 106 1.60 -8.88 -25.68
N MET A 107 1.87 -10.10 -25.25
CA MET A 107 2.13 -10.41 -23.83
C MET A 107 3.37 -9.67 -23.31
N ILE A 108 4.47 -9.70 -24.05
CA ILE A 108 5.72 -9.02 -23.68
C ILE A 108 5.49 -7.50 -23.63
N VAL A 109 4.87 -6.96 -24.68
CA VAL A 109 4.59 -5.53 -24.78
C VAL A 109 3.63 -5.06 -23.69
N ARG A 110 2.59 -5.83 -23.35
CA ARG A 110 1.69 -5.51 -22.24
C ARG A 110 2.39 -5.56 -20.89
N ALA A 111 3.29 -6.53 -20.67
CA ALA A 111 4.06 -6.64 -19.42
C ALA A 111 4.98 -5.42 -19.21
N GLU A 112 5.63 -4.92 -20.27
CA GLU A 112 6.50 -3.74 -20.19
C GLU A 112 5.71 -2.42 -20.17
N LEU A 113 4.66 -2.28 -20.99
CA LEU A 113 3.86 -1.07 -21.07
C LEU A 113 3.07 -0.79 -19.80
N THR A 114 2.47 -1.80 -19.17
CA THR A 114 1.70 -1.60 -17.94
C THR A 114 2.58 -1.10 -16.80
N GLY A 115 3.80 -1.63 -16.67
CA GLY A 115 4.78 -1.15 -15.70
C GLY A 115 5.21 0.31 -15.95
N TRP A 116 5.48 0.68 -17.21
CA TRP A 116 5.92 2.03 -17.55
C TRP A 116 4.80 3.08 -17.45
N LEU A 117 3.59 2.78 -17.95
CA LEU A 117 2.44 3.68 -17.86
C LEU A 117 2.06 3.97 -16.41
N ARG A 118 2.03 2.92 -15.57
CA ARG A 118 1.70 3.05 -14.15
C ARG A 118 2.73 3.86 -13.38
N ARG A 119 4.04 3.73 -13.68
CA ARG A 119 5.09 4.58 -13.09
C ARG A 119 4.94 6.06 -13.47
N ARG A 120 4.51 6.35 -14.71
CA ARG A 120 4.31 7.72 -15.18
C ARG A 120 3.07 8.38 -14.56
N GLU A 121 1.98 7.62 -14.42
CA GLU A 121 0.80 8.07 -13.67
C GLU A 121 1.12 8.27 -12.20
N MET A 122 1.86 7.35 -11.58
CA MET A 122 2.28 7.41 -10.18
C MET A 122 3.13 8.64 -9.88
N THR A 123 4.14 8.94 -10.70
CA THR A 123 4.96 10.16 -10.53
C THR A 123 4.16 11.45 -10.70
N THR A 124 3.10 11.43 -11.53
CA THR A 124 2.21 12.59 -11.67
C THR A 124 1.29 12.74 -10.44
N ALA A 125 0.71 11.64 -9.97
CA ALA A 125 -0.11 11.60 -8.76
C ALA A 125 0.68 12.06 -7.51
N LEU A 126 1.91 11.57 -7.35
CA LEU A 126 2.83 11.96 -6.27
C LEU A 126 3.11 13.46 -6.26
N LYS A 127 3.29 14.09 -7.42
CA LYS A 127 3.53 15.54 -7.54
C LYS A 127 2.33 16.39 -7.12
N SER A 128 1.12 15.88 -7.29
CA SER A 128 -0.12 16.59 -6.91
C SER A 128 -0.60 16.33 -5.48
N MET A 129 0.04 15.42 -4.76
CA MET A 129 -0.36 15.05 -3.40
C MET A 129 0.02 16.12 -2.38
N HIS A 130 -0.91 16.45 -1.50
CA HIS A 130 -0.73 17.35 -0.35
C HIS A 130 -1.35 16.72 0.90
N GLU A 131 -0.84 17.08 2.07
CA GLU A 131 -1.31 16.59 3.38
C GLU A 131 -1.31 15.06 3.52
N HIS A 132 -0.44 14.38 2.76
CA HIS A 132 -0.28 12.92 2.79
C HIS A 132 0.71 12.47 3.86
N TYR A 133 0.70 11.17 4.14
CA TYR A 133 1.63 10.53 5.06
C TYR A 133 2.74 9.80 4.29
N ILE A 134 3.97 9.90 4.76
CA ILE A 134 5.10 9.14 4.21
C ILE A 134 5.46 8.02 5.18
N VAL A 135 5.66 6.81 4.67
CA VAL A 135 6.12 5.65 5.44
C VAL A 135 7.45 5.17 4.86
N CYS A 136 8.54 5.42 5.59
CA CYS A 136 9.88 4.95 5.23
C CYS A 136 10.12 3.55 5.81
N GLY A 137 10.19 2.56 4.91
CA GLY A 137 10.29 1.14 5.21
C GLY A 137 8.95 0.43 5.08
N PHE A 138 8.90 -0.58 4.21
CA PHE A 138 7.75 -1.43 3.91
C PHE A 138 7.93 -2.87 4.41
N GLY A 139 8.62 -3.01 5.54
CA GLY A 139 8.65 -4.24 6.32
C GLY A 139 7.33 -4.51 7.05
N ARG A 140 7.37 -5.42 8.03
CA ARG A 140 6.18 -5.83 8.80
C ARG A 140 5.42 -4.66 9.44
N MET A 141 6.15 -3.70 10.02
CA MET A 141 5.57 -2.52 10.66
C MET A 141 5.02 -1.53 9.63
N GLY A 142 5.81 -1.23 8.59
CA GLY A 142 5.39 -0.33 7.51
C GLY A 142 4.09 -0.76 6.86
N ARG A 143 3.96 -2.06 6.54
CA ARG A 143 2.72 -2.66 6.01
C ARG A 143 1.53 -2.43 6.94
N SER A 144 1.70 -2.67 8.23
CA SER A 144 0.64 -2.48 9.23
C SER A 144 0.22 -1.02 9.34
N ILE A 145 1.17 -0.09 9.33
CA ILE A 145 0.90 1.35 9.32
C ILE A 145 0.13 1.74 8.06
N CYS A 146 0.56 1.29 6.88
CA CYS A 146 -0.10 1.58 5.61
C CYS A 146 -1.54 1.07 5.59
N GLN A 147 -1.79 -0.14 6.10
CA GLN A 147 -3.13 -0.70 6.22
C GLN A 147 -4.03 0.16 7.11
N GLN A 148 -3.53 0.62 8.27
CA GLN A 148 -4.32 1.46 9.17
C GLN A 148 -4.62 2.83 8.54
N LEU A 149 -3.61 3.49 7.97
CA LEU A 149 -3.80 4.78 7.28
C LEU A 149 -4.81 4.64 6.11
N SER A 150 -4.67 3.58 5.32
CA SER A 150 -5.57 3.30 4.20
C SER A 150 -7.00 3.01 4.64
N ARG A 151 -7.20 2.30 5.76
CA ARG A 151 -8.55 2.04 6.33
C ARG A 151 -9.26 3.32 6.77
N HIS A 152 -8.49 4.31 7.22
CA HIS A 152 -9.01 5.64 7.57
C HIS A 152 -9.09 6.59 6.37
N GLY A 153 -8.83 6.13 5.15
CA GLY A 153 -8.91 6.94 3.93
C GLY A 153 -7.84 8.04 3.85
N LEU A 154 -6.73 7.89 4.58
CA LEU A 154 -5.65 8.88 4.61
C LEU A 154 -4.67 8.63 3.44
N PRO A 155 -4.38 9.64 2.60
CA PRO A 155 -3.42 9.49 1.51
C PRO A 155 -2.02 9.17 2.04
N LEU A 156 -1.36 8.19 1.42
CA LEU A 156 -0.04 7.74 1.85
C LEU A 156 0.92 7.46 0.69
N VAL A 157 2.20 7.58 0.97
CA VAL A 157 3.32 7.26 0.09
C VAL A 157 4.31 6.40 0.87
N VAL A 158 4.76 5.30 0.27
CA VAL A 158 5.74 4.40 0.87
C VAL A 158 7.11 4.65 0.24
N VAL A 159 8.17 4.61 1.03
CA VAL A 159 9.55 4.65 0.53
C VAL A 159 10.26 3.37 0.95
N ASP A 160 10.79 2.61 -0.02
CA ASP A 160 11.61 1.44 0.25
C ASP A 160 12.64 1.22 -0.87
N HIS A 161 13.79 0.62 -0.54
CA HIS A 161 14.85 0.33 -1.51
C HIS A 161 14.74 -1.09 -2.08
N ASP A 162 14.03 -1.99 -1.41
CA ASP A 162 13.81 -3.37 -1.84
C ASP A 162 12.75 -3.44 -2.95
N ASP A 163 13.13 -4.04 -4.09
CA ASP A 163 12.27 -4.21 -5.27
C ASP A 163 11.04 -5.07 -4.97
N GLN A 164 11.18 -6.07 -4.11
CA GLN A 164 10.07 -6.94 -3.75
C GLN A 164 9.06 -6.15 -2.91
N ALA A 165 9.53 -5.42 -1.90
CA ALA A 165 8.69 -4.59 -1.06
C ALA A 165 7.94 -3.50 -1.86
N VAL A 166 8.61 -2.84 -2.80
CA VAL A 166 7.98 -1.86 -3.70
C VAL A 166 6.91 -2.51 -4.58
N SER A 167 7.19 -3.68 -5.16
CA SER A 167 6.23 -4.41 -6.00
C SER A 167 4.98 -4.82 -5.21
N GLU A 168 5.15 -5.30 -3.97
CA GLU A 168 4.04 -5.65 -3.08
C GLU A 168 3.21 -4.41 -2.70
N CYS A 169 3.87 -3.29 -2.41
CA CYS A 169 3.22 -2.01 -2.12
C CYS A 169 2.36 -1.53 -3.31
N GLU A 170 2.89 -1.60 -4.53
CA GLU A 170 2.17 -1.23 -5.75
C GLU A 170 0.96 -2.15 -6.01
N GLN A 171 1.09 -3.46 -5.72
CA GLN A 171 -0.01 -4.42 -5.85
C GLN A 171 -1.17 -4.13 -4.88
N GLN A 172 -0.89 -3.57 -3.70
CA GLN A 172 -1.91 -3.09 -2.76
C GLN A 172 -2.60 -1.79 -3.22
N GLY A 173 -2.12 -1.18 -4.31
CA GLY A 173 -2.67 0.07 -4.86
C GLY A 173 -2.16 1.33 -4.18
N TRP A 174 -1.10 1.23 -3.36
CA TRP A 174 -0.46 2.39 -2.73
C TRP A 174 0.59 3.00 -3.64
N LEU A 175 0.87 4.30 -3.42
CA LEU A 175 1.96 4.99 -4.12
C LEU A 175 3.28 4.66 -3.41
N CYS A 176 4.29 4.26 -4.18
CA CYS A 176 5.57 3.79 -3.65
C CYS A 176 6.72 4.48 -4.39
N VAL A 177 7.72 4.96 -3.66
CA VAL A 177 8.95 5.53 -4.19
C VAL A 177 10.06 4.53 -3.91
N ARG A 178 10.73 4.08 -4.99
CA ARG A 178 11.88 3.20 -4.87
C ARG A 178 13.12 4.02 -4.55
N GLY A 179 13.72 3.79 -3.40
CA GLY A 179 14.96 4.46 -3.01
C GLY A 179 15.32 4.27 -1.55
N ASP A 180 16.54 4.66 -1.21
CA ASP A 180 16.98 4.70 0.17
C ASP A 180 16.41 5.95 0.85
N ALA A 181 15.63 5.75 1.93
CA ALA A 181 15.03 6.84 2.69
C ALA A 181 16.06 7.74 3.39
N THR A 182 17.32 7.29 3.49
CA THR A 182 18.41 8.13 3.97
C THR A 182 18.82 9.20 2.95
N ASP A 183 18.56 9.04 1.64
CA ASP A 183 18.88 10.06 0.64
C ASP A 183 17.81 11.16 0.59
N ASP A 184 18.21 12.40 0.87
CA ASP A 184 17.36 13.59 0.81
C ASP A 184 16.55 13.69 -0.50
N ARG A 185 17.13 13.27 -1.63
CA ARG A 185 16.46 13.30 -2.94
C ARG A 185 15.25 12.38 -2.99
N VAL A 186 15.32 11.22 -2.34
CA VAL A 186 14.23 10.23 -2.29
C VAL A 186 13.09 10.77 -1.41
N LEU A 187 13.42 11.41 -0.29
CA LEU A 187 12.41 12.07 0.57
C LEU A 187 11.72 13.24 -0.15
N MET A 188 12.47 14.01 -0.94
CA MET A 188 11.91 15.08 -1.78
C MET A 188 11.01 14.53 -2.88
N GLU A 189 11.38 13.42 -3.53
CA GLU A 189 10.54 12.73 -4.51
C GLU A 189 9.23 12.23 -3.88
N ALA A 190 9.29 11.70 -2.66
CA ALA A 190 8.12 11.32 -1.87
C ALA A 190 7.27 12.51 -1.39
N GLY A 191 7.74 13.74 -1.59
CA GLY A 191 7.01 14.96 -1.27
C GLY A 191 6.98 15.31 0.21
N ILE A 192 8.12 15.16 0.89
CA ILE A 192 8.26 15.46 2.32
C ILE A 192 7.94 16.92 2.69
N ASP A 193 8.14 17.85 1.75
CA ASP A 193 7.86 19.28 1.90
C ASP A 193 6.37 19.60 2.08
N ARG A 194 5.50 18.74 1.55
CA ARG A 194 4.03 18.89 1.55
C ARG A 194 3.30 17.79 2.33
N ALA A 195 4.05 16.90 2.98
CA ALA A 195 3.53 15.82 3.79
C ALA A 195 3.01 16.34 5.14
N ARG A 196 1.98 15.69 5.66
CA ARG A 196 1.43 15.93 7.00
C ARG A 196 2.22 15.23 8.10
N GLY A 197 2.81 14.06 7.79
CA GLY A 197 3.60 13.31 8.74
C GLY A 197 4.45 12.23 8.08
N LEU A 198 5.49 11.80 8.80
CA LEU A 198 6.46 10.81 8.39
C LEU A 198 6.60 9.72 9.47
N ALA A 199 6.42 8.46 9.07
CA ALA A 199 6.75 7.30 9.86
C ALA A 199 8.09 6.73 9.41
N VAL A 200 9.08 6.66 10.30
CA VAL A 200 10.43 6.14 10.01
C VAL A 200 10.58 4.78 10.68
N VAL A 201 10.51 3.71 9.88
CA VAL A 201 10.40 2.33 10.36
C VAL A 201 11.36 1.35 9.66
N LEU A 202 12.54 1.83 9.25
CA LEU A 202 13.61 1.04 8.62
C LEU A 202 14.27 0.09 9.60
N ASP A 203 14.93 -0.98 9.15
CA ASP A 203 15.47 -2.08 9.96
C ASP A 203 16.61 -1.70 10.95
N SER A 204 17.33 -0.61 10.67
CA SER A 204 18.44 -0.12 11.50
C SER A 204 18.08 1.16 12.25
N ASP A 205 18.43 1.24 13.54
CA ASP A 205 18.31 2.47 14.33
C ASP A 205 19.22 3.59 13.80
N ALA A 206 20.33 3.25 13.13
CA ALA A 206 21.21 4.24 12.49
C ALA A 206 20.54 4.89 11.28
N ASP A 207 19.92 4.09 10.42
CA ASP A 207 19.22 4.59 9.22
C ASP A 207 17.98 5.38 9.62
N ASN A 208 17.26 4.92 10.67
CA ASN A 208 16.15 5.67 11.25
C ASN A 208 16.61 7.03 11.77
N LEU A 209 17.74 7.09 12.50
CA LEU A 209 18.30 8.35 12.99
C LEU A 209 18.69 9.29 11.84
N TYR A 210 19.34 8.77 10.80
CA TYR A 210 19.75 9.57 9.65
C TYR A 210 18.54 10.10 8.88
N THR A 211 17.54 9.25 8.63
CA THR A 211 16.29 9.64 7.96
C THR A 211 15.54 10.71 8.77
N VAL A 212 15.51 10.60 10.10
CA VAL A 212 14.92 11.64 10.98
C VAL A 212 15.65 12.97 10.85
N LEU A 213 17.00 12.96 10.80
CA LEU A 213 17.79 14.18 10.62
C LEU A 213 17.50 14.83 9.27
N SER A 214 17.59 14.07 8.18
CA SER A 214 17.26 14.54 6.84
C SER A 214 15.84 15.10 6.75
N ALA A 215 14.86 14.36 7.27
CA ALA A 215 13.47 14.80 7.29
C ALA A 215 13.27 16.12 8.04
N ARG A 216 13.90 16.28 9.21
CA ARG A 216 13.79 17.50 10.02
C ARG A 216 14.50 18.69 9.36
N LEU A 217 15.61 18.47 8.67
CA LEU A 217 16.31 19.50 7.90
C LEU A 217 15.50 19.96 6.68
N LEU A 218 14.88 19.03 5.97
CA LEU A 218 14.08 19.31 4.77
C LEU A 218 12.71 19.93 5.12
N SER A 219 12.07 19.49 6.21
CA SER A 219 10.76 19.96 6.63
C SER A 219 10.71 20.16 8.17
N PRO A 220 11.10 21.36 8.66
CA PRO A 220 11.21 21.63 10.09
C PRO A 220 9.91 21.51 10.90
N GLY A 221 8.75 21.62 10.24
CA GLY A 221 7.43 21.51 10.87
C GLY A 221 6.75 20.14 10.71
N LEU A 222 7.37 19.20 10.02
CA LEU A 222 6.80 17.88 9.76
C LEU A 222 6.64 17.09 11.07
N GLN A 223 5.53 16.37 11.23
CA GLN A 223 5.40 15.42 12.33
C GLN A 223 6.19 14.14 12.00
N ILE A 224 7.20 13.82 12.81
CA ILE A 224 8.08 12.67 12.60
C ILE A 224 7.88 11.67 13.74
N ILE A 225 7.44 10.46 13.38
CA ILE A 225 7.29 9.32 14.29
C ILE A 225 8.30 8.26 13.88
N ALA A 226 9.26 7.97 14.75
CA ALA A 226 10.30 6.99 14.45
C ALA A 226 10.15 5.73 15.32
N ARG A 227 10.67 4.60 14.83
CA ARG A 227 10.88 3.41 15.66
C ARG A 227 12.32 3.39 16.20
N ALA A 228 12.46 2.87 17.41
CA ALA A 228 13.76 2.56 17.99
C ALA A 228 13.75 1.16 18.61
N THR A 229 14.91 0.53 18.61
CA THR A 229 15.11 -0.79 19.22
C THR A 229 15.28 -0.69 20.74
N ASP A 230 15.94 0.37 21.20
CA ASP A 230 16.19 0.63 22.63
C ASP A 230 16.02 2.11 23.02
N GLN A 231 16.03 2.37 24.33
CA GLN A 231 15.81 3.71 24.89
C GLN A 231 16.95 4.69 24.60
N THR A 232 18.17 4.19 24.39
CA THR A 232 19.33 5.02 24.07
C THR A 232 19.23 5.57 22.66
N SER A 233 18.89 4.72 21.69
CA SER A 233 18.58 5.12 20.31
C SER A 233 17.40 6.08 20.27
N ALA A 234 16.34 5.81 21.05
CA ALA A 234 15.18 6.68 21.10
C ALA A 234 15.52 8.11 21.51
N ARG A 235 16.32 8.29 22.57
CA ARG A 235 16.78 9.62 23.01
C ARG A 235 17.61 10.34 21.95
N LYS A 236 18.39 9.62 21.15
CA LYS A 236 19.16 10.21 20.03
C LYS A 236 18.22 10.70 18.92
N MET A 237 17.21 9.91 18.57
CA MET A 237 16.23 10.29 17.55
C MET A 237 15.35 11.47 18.00
N GLU A 238 14.92 11.50 19.27
CA GLU A 238 14.20 12.66 19.84
C GLU A 238 15.04 13.93 19.73
N ARG A 239 16.33 13.86 20.06
CA ARG A 239 17.27 14.99 19.92
C ARG A 239 17.55 15.39 18.48
N ALA A 240 17.52 14.43 17.56
CA ALA A 240 17.62 14.68 16.13
C ALA A 240 16.37 15.36 15.54
N GLY A 241 15.27 15.37 16.29
CA GLY A 241 14.04 16.03 15.92
C GLY A 241 12.89 15.07 15.58
N ALA A 242 12.91 13.81 16.01
CA ALA A 242 11.68 13.00 16.02
C ALA A 242 10.72 13.56 17.08
N ASP A 243 9.45 13.78 16.73
CA ASP A 243 8.43 14.27 17.67
C ASP A 243 8.03 13.16 18.65
N ARG A 244 7.95 11.92 18.17
CA ARG A 244 7.76 10.73 18.99
C ARG A 244 8.63 9.58 18.52
N VAL A 245 9.11 8.80 19.48
CA VAL A 245 9.83 7.56 19.20
C VAL A 245 9.18 6.40 19.91
N VAL A 246 8.92 5.32 19.17
CA VAL A 246 8.30 4.10 19.69
C VAL A 246 9.39 3.04 19.90
N CYS A 247 9.68 2.74 21.16
CA CYS A 247 10.56 1.63 21.56
C CYS A 247 9.79 0.31 21.49
N LEU A 248 9.84 -0.38 20.35
CA LEU A 248 8.94 -1.50 20.05
C LEU A 248 9.09 -2.65 21.06
N TYR A 249 10.31 -3.09 21.34
CA TYR A 249 10.54 -4.21 22.26
C TYR A 249 10.21 -3.87 23.70
N ALA A 250 10.46 -2.64 24.14
CA ALA A 250 10.08 -2.20 25.48
C ALA A 250 8.56 -2.14 25.65
N ALA A 251 7.84 -1.62 24.65
CA ALA A 251 6.38 -1.56 24.65
C ALA A 251 5.76 -2.96 24.59
N GLY A 252 6.25 -3.81 23.68
CA GLY A 252 5.82 -5.20 23.55
C GLY A 252 6.09 -6.00 24.81
N ALA A 253 7.31 -5.94 25.36
CA ALA A 253 7.67 -6.64 26.59
C ALA A 253 6.83 -6.18 27.78
N ARG A 254 6.55 -4.88 27.92
CA ARG A 254 5.66 -4.36 28.97
C ARG A 254 4.26 -4.93 28.83
N THR A 255 3.75 -4.99 27.61
CA THR A 255 2.42 -5.55 27.31
C THR A 255 2.36 -7.04 27.64
N MET A 256 3.35 -7.82 27.20
CA MET A 256 3.46 -9.25 27.51
C MET A 256 3.57 -9.51 29.01
N ALA A 257 4.41 -8.75 29.71
CA ALA A 257 4.55 -8.85 31.16
C ALA A 257 3.23 -8.52 31.86
N GLN A 258 2.48 -7.52 31.38
CA GLN A 258 1.17 -7.18 31.94
C GLN A 258 0.16 -8.30 31.76
N PHE A 259 0.14 -8.97 30.60
CA PHE A 259 -0.71 -10.15 30.39
C PHE A 259 -0.30 -11.34 31.26
N MET A 260 1.00 -11.54 31.49
CA MET A 260 1.46 -12.57 32.42
C MET A 260 1.06 -12.27 33.87
N ILE A 261 1.14 -11.01 34.30
CA ILE A 261 0.78 -10.57 35.65
C ILE A 261 -0.73 -10.61 35.87
N ASN A 262 -1.50 -10.15 34.87
CA ASN A 262 -2.96 -10.11 34.91
C ASN A 262 -3.56 -10.75 33.64
N PRO A 263 -3.64 -12.09 33.59
CA PRO A 263 -4.13 -12.82 32.41
C PRO A 263 -5.57 -12.46 31.98
N ARG A 264 -6.39 -11.92 32.88
CA ARG A 264 -7.77 -11.50 32.59
C ARG A 264 -7.91 -10.14 31.90
N VAL A 265 -6.80 -9.44 31.61
CA VAL A 265 -6.81 -8.14 30.90
C VAL A 265 -6.89 -8.35 29.37
N GLU A 266 -6.61 -9.56 28.88
CA GLU A 266 -6.72 -9.95 27.47
C GLU A 266 -8.12 -9.68 26.92
N ASP A 267 -9.16 -9.97 27.72
CA ASP A 267 -10.57 -9.76 27.37
C ASP A 267 -10.93 -8.28 27.11
N PHE A 268 -10.27 -7.31 27.74
CA PHE A 268 -10.71 -5.90 27.64
C PHE A 268 -10.32 -5.26 26.31
N PHE A 269 -9.09 -5.50 25.83
CA PHE A 269 -8.62 -4.92 24.56
C PHE A 269 -9.18 -5.66 23.34
N GLU A 270 -9.37 -6.99 23.45
CA GLU A 270 -9.98 -7.77 22.38
C GLU A 270 -11.47 -7.49 22.27
N VAL A 271 -12.22 -7.34 23.38
CA VAL A 271 -13.65 -6.94 23.34
C VAL A 271 -13.83 -5.55 22.76
N VAL A 272 -12.96 -4.59 23.09
CA VAL A 272 -12.99 -3.24 22.48
C VAL A 272 -12.67 -3.28 20.99
N SER A 273 -11.78 -4.18 20.55
CA SER A 273 -11.38 -4.27 19.13
C SER A 273 -12.29 -5.15 18.27
N SER A 274 -12.93 -6.17 18.84
CA SER A 274 -13.74 -7.18 18.14
C SER A 274 -15.24 -6.88 18.13
N ALA A 275 -15.76 -6.08 19.07
CA ALA A 275 -17.18 -5.73 19.15
C ALA A 275 -17.63 -4.63 18.15
N GLY A 276 -16.76 -4.19 17.24
CA GLY A 276 -17.07 -3.10 16.30
C GLY A 276 -17.20 -1.71 16.96
N ALA A 277 -17.04 -1.62 18.28
CA ALA A 277 -16.93 -0.39 19.02
C ALA A 277 -15.48 0.09 19.00
N ALA A 278 -15.03 0.61 17.86
CA ALA A 278 -13.75 1.32 17.77
C ALA A 278 -13.78 2.48 18.77
N MET A 279 -13.17 2.25 19.94
CA MET A 279 -12.99 3.28 20.96
C MET A 279 -11.86 4.19 20.48
N ASP A 280 -12.23 5.38 20.05
CA ASP A 280 -11.28 6.40 19.61
C ASP A 280 -10.80 7.22 20.81
N LEU A 281 -9.53 7.61 20.73
CA LEU A 281 -8.88 8.44 21.73
C LEU A 281 -8.56 9.79 21.08
N ALA A 282 -9.13 10.87 21.62
CA ALA A 282 -8.98 12.22 21.09
C ALA A 282 -8.51 13.20 22.15
N GLU A 283 -7.70 14.16 21.72
CA GLU A 283 -7.29 15.29 22.55
C GLU A 283 -8.14 16.52 22.18
N LEU A 284 -8.90 17.05 23.14
CA LEU A 284 -9.68 18.26 22.98
C LEU A 284 -9.02 19.42 23.73
N ARG A 285 -8.73 20.51 23.02
CA ARG A 285 -8.31 21.77 23.64
C ARG A 285 -9.54 22.61 23.99
N ILE A 286 -9.63 23.08 25.23
CA ILE A 286 -10.74 23.92 25.71
C ILE A 286 -10.51 25.37 25.29
N ALA A 287 -11.36 25.85 24.39
CA ALA A 287 -11.41 27.25 23.96
C ALA A 287 -12.15 28.14 24.99
N PRO A 288 -11.95 29.47 24.98
CA PRO A 288 -12.70 30.39 25.83
C PRO A 288 -14.22 30.29 25.67
N GLU A 289 -14.69 30.00 24.45
CA GLU A 289 -16.11 29.88 24.08
C GLU A 289 -16.68 28.48 24.35
N SER A 290 -15.84 27.55 24.85
CA SER A 290 -16.25 26.17 25.10
C SER A 290 -17.37 26.10 26.14
N LYS A 291 -18.41 25.30 25.85
CA LYS A 291 -19.52 25.08 26.80
C LYS A 291 -19.08 24.36 28.08
N TYR A 292 -17.85 23.87 28.11
CA TYR A 292 -17.22 23.15 29.21
C TYR A 292 -16.26 24.01 30.02
N ALA A 293 -15.86 25.19 29.50
CA ALA A 293 -14.99 26.11 30.21
C ALA A 293 -15.62 26.54 31.55
N GLY A 294 -14.84 26.40 32.62
CA GLY A 294 -15.25 26.72 33.98
C GLY A 294 -16.19 25.69 34.63
N LYS A 295 -16.60 24.61 33.97
CA LYS A 295 -17.46 23.58 34.58
C LYS A 295 -16.66 22.54 35.35
N VAL A 296 -17.30 21.91 36.33
CA VAL A 296 -16.73 20.77 37.05
C VAL A 296 -17.00 19.49 36.25
N LEU A 297 -16.03 18.57 36.18
CA LEU A 297 -16.12 17.36 35.36
C LEU A 297 -17.42 16.56 35.60
N LYS A 298 -17.88 16.42 36.84
CA LYS A 298 -19.15 15.73 37.17
C LYS A 298 -20.42 16.42 36.65
N GLU A 299 -20.36 17.71 36.35
CA GLU A 299 -21.49 18.53 35.87
C GLU A 299 -21.59 18.54 34.34
N THR A 300 -20.65 17.86 33.67
CA THR A 300 -20.60 17.76 32.21
C THR A 300 -21.48 16.62 31.69
N ASP A 301 -21.87 16.74 30.43
CA ASP A 301 -22.65 15.72 29.71
C ASP A 301 -21.76 14.64 29.06
N PHE A 302 -20.43 14.63 29.28
CA PHE A 302 -19.51 13.72 28.58
C PHE A 302 -19.94 12.26 28.69
N ARG A 303 -20.18 11.78 29.92
CA ARG A 303 -20.59 10.39 30.16
C ARG A 303 -21.94 10.05 29.54
N GLN A 304 -22.87 11.00 29.50
CA GLN A 304 -24.20 10.81 28.89
C GLN A 304 -24.09 10.67 27.37
N ARG A 305 -23.07 11.29 26.77
CA ARG A 305 -22.74 11.20 25.35
C ARG A 305 -21.80 10.03 25.03
N GLY A 306 -21.56 9.10 25.96
CA GLY A 306 -20.66 7.97 25.74
C GLY A 306 -19.17 8.31 25.76
N VAL A 307 -18.79 9.51 26.22
CA VAL A 307 -17.40 9.98 26.28
C VAL A 307 -16.87 9.92 27.72
N VAL A 308 -15.73 9.27 27.91
CA VAL A 308 -15.03 9.17 29.18
C VAL A 308 -13.76 10.01 29.12
N ILE A 309 -13.62 10.97 30.04
CA ILE A 309 -12.37 11.73 30.17
C ILE A 309 -11.38 10.92 31.01
N VAL A 310 -10.28 10.53 30.38
CA VAL A 310 -9.23 9.68 30.97
C VAL A 310 -8.14 10.53 31.62
N ALA A 311 -7.90 11.74 31.09
CA ALA A 311 -6.90 12.67 31.62
C ALA A 311 -7.28 14.13 31.38
N ILE A 312 -6.79 15.02 32.24
CA ILE A 312 -6.76 16.48 32.01
C ILE A 312 -5.31 16.94 32.02
N ARG A 313 -4.84 17.50 30.90
CA ARG A 313 -3.55 18.19 30.83
C ARG A 313 -3.80 19.69 31.00
N ARG A 314 -3.33 20.23 32.12
CA ARG A 314 -3.45 21.66 32.45
C ARG A 314 -2.66 22.52 31.48
N SER A 315 -3.05 23.78 31.35
CA SER A 315 -2.27 24.79 30.62
C SER A 315 -0.84 24.96 31.16
N SER A 316 -0.64 24.70 32.46
CA SER A 316 0.68 24.65 33.12
C SER A 316 1.56 23.45 32.69
N GLY A 317 0.97 22.46 32.02
CA GLY A 317 1.64 21.21 31.61
C GLY A 317 1.42 20.03 32.57
N GLU A 318 0.84 20.25 33.75
CA GLU A 318 0.50 19.20 34.72
C GLU A 318 -0.54 18.23 34.15
N LEU A 319 -0.38 16.93 34.42
CA LEU A 319 -1.25 15.88 33.90
C LEU A 319 -1.97 15.16 35.04
N GLU A 320 -3.30 15.24 35.04
CA GLU A 320 -4.17 14.66 36.05
C GLU A 320 -4.79 13.35 35.52
N ILE A 321 -4.42 12.19 36.09
CA ILE A 321 -4.91 10.84 35.68
C ILE A 321 -5.11 9.92 36.89
N PRO A 322 -6.31 9.31 37.08
CA PRO A 322 -7.58 9.76 36.50
C PRO A 322 -7.96 11.12 37.09
N PRO A 323 -8.65 11.99 36.32
CA PRO A 323 -9.09 13.27 36.85
C PRO A 323 -10.15 13.09 37.93
N SER A 324 -10.10 13.94 38.95
CA SER A 324 -11.12 13.97 40.00
C SER A 324 -12.46 14.42 39.42
N ALA A 325 -13.55 13.84 39.93
CA ALA A 325 -14.91 14.25 39.57
C ALA A 325 -15.18 15.73 39.90
N ASN A 326 -14.42 16.31 40.84
CA ASN A 326 -14.51 17.71 41.24
C ASN A 326 -13.53 18.64 40.51
N SER A 327 -12.75 18.12 39.56
CA SER A 327 -11.81 18.95 38.80
C SER A 327 -12.56 19.91 37.89
N ARG A 328 -12.26 21.21 38.04
CA ARG A 328 -12.78 22.27 37.18
C ARG A 328 -11.99 22.28 35.88
N ILE A 329 -12.69 22.36 34.77
CA ILE A 329 -12.11 22.44 33.42
C ILE A 329 -11.83 23.91 33.15
N GLU A 330 -10.58 24.25 32.86
CA GLU A 330 -10.18 25.64 32.62
C GLU A 330 -9.91 25.91 31.15
N VAL A 331 -9.97 27.17 30.75
CA VAL A 331 -9.64 27.59 29.39
C VAL A 331 -8.17 27.30 29.13
N GLY A 332 -7.88 26.65 28.00
CA GLY A 332 -6.53 26.21 27.62
C GLY A 332 -6.15 24.82 28.12
N ASP A 333 -6.96 24.17 28.97
CA ASP A 333 -6.78 22.76 29.31
C ASP A 333 -6.93 21.87 28.06
N ARG A 334 -6.28 20.71 28.09
CA ARG A 334 -6.44 19.67 27.07
C ARG A 334 -6.98 18.40 27.70
N LEU A 335 -8.20 18.04 27.31
CA LEU A 335 -8.88 16.84 27.78
C LEU A 335 -8.51 15.65 26.89
N ILE A 336 -8.10 14.55 27.48
CA ILE A 336 -7.91 13.28 26.78
C ILE A 336 -9.19 12.46 26.96
N ALA A 337 -9.95 12.34 25.88
CA ALA A 337 -11.25 11.69 25.83
C ALA A 337 -11.16 10.33 25.15
N LEU A 338 -11.93 9.37 25.65
CA LEU A 338 -12.10 8.02 25.13
C LEU A 338 -13.59 7.76 24.92
N GLY A 339 -14.00 7.33 23.74
CA GLY A 339 -15.41 7.05 23.41
C GLY A 339 -15.53 6.38 22.05
N ASP A 340 -16.73 6.01 21.61
CA ASP A 340 -16.90 5.50 20.25
C ASP A 340 -16.61 6.60 19.19
N ALA A 341 -16.23 6.18 17.98
CA ALA A 341 -15.82 7.09 16.90
C ALA A 341 -16.89 8.17 16.57
N GLN A 342 -18.18 7.82 16.65
CA GLN A 342 -19.26 8.76 16.36
C GLN A 342 -19.40 9.80 17.48
N ALA A 343 -19.37 9.35 18.74
CA ALA A 343 -19.42 10.20 19.92
C ALA A 343 -18.24 11.16 19.95
N ILE A 344 -17.03 10.71 19.64
CA ILE A 344 -15.83 11.55 19.55
C ILE A 344 -15.95 12.57 18.41
N SER A 345 -16.41 12.15 17.23
CA SER A 345 -16.61 13.05 16.08
C SER A 345 -17.65 14.15 16.37
N ASP A 346 -18.83 13.77 16.88
CA ASP A 346 -19.90 14.71 17.24
C ASP A 346 -19.47 15.65 18.37
N PHE A 347 -18.60 15.17 19.25
CA PHE A 347 -18.04 15.94 20.34
C PHE A 347 -17.03 16.99 19.83
N LEU A 348 -16.13 16.62 18.92
CA LEU A 348 -15.17 17.54 18.30
C LEU A 348 -15.82 18.58 17.37
N ALA A 349 -16.89 18.20 16.66
CA ALA A 349 -17.61 19.09 15.74
C ALA A 349 -18.30 20.26 16.46
N HIS A 350 -18.84 20.01 17.66
CA HIS A 350 -19.50 21.05 18.47
C HIS A 350 -18.50 22.09 18.97
N GLU A 351 -17.29 21.70 19.34
CA GLU A 351 -16.26 22.63 19.82
C GLU A 351 -15.58 23.41 18.68
N LYS A 352 -15.38 22.79 17.51
CA LYS A 352 -14.89 23.54 16.32
C LYS A 352 -15.85 24.64 15.88
N SER A 353 -17.16 24.39 16.01
CA SER A 353 -18.19 25.39 15.67
C SER A 353 -18.22 26.57 16.64
N ALA A 354 -17.82 26.35 17.91
CA ALA A 354 -17.74 27.40 18.92
C ALA A 354 -16.49 28.29 18.80
N SER A 355 -15.41 27.78 18.19
CA SER A 355 -14.16 28.53 17.99
C SER A 355 -14.09 29.31 16.66
N ALA A 356 -15.10 29.21 15.80
CA ALA A 356 -15.14 29.82 14.46
C ALA A 356 -16.00 31.10 14.35
N ILE A 357 -16.48 31.60 15.49
CA ILE A 357 -17.21 32.87 15.65
C ILE A 357 -16.36 33.74 16.57
#